data_AF-A0A8S2MP38-F1
#
_entry.id   AF-A0A8S2MP38-F1
#
_cell.length_a   1.000
_cell.length_b   1.000
_cell.length_c   1.000
_cell.angle_alpha   90.00
_cell.angle_beta   90.00
_cell.angle_gamma   90.00
#
_symmetry.space_group_name_H-M   'P 1'
#
loop_
_entity.id
_entity.type
_entity.pdbx_description
1 polymer ?
#
loop_
_entity_poly.entity_id
_entity_poly.type
_entity_poly.pdbx_seq_one_letter_code
_entity_poly.pdbx_strand_id
1 'polypeptide(L)'
;ILLLIGNLALSRALGDFIFKRNTDKRAEEQVVTAAPDVVCKTVNDDWEFILIACDGIWDVLSNEEVLKFVRVRVAQQMPPETICEELMTRCLAPNCQMGGLGCDNMTVVLCLLLHGQPYSVLASKCSKNPINSDLSPSPPNETSSSK
;
A
#
# COMPACT_ATOMS: atom_id res chain seq x y z
N ILE A 1 4.09 5.22 13.69
CA ILE A 1 5.44 4.64 13.55
C ILE A 1 6.08 4.52 14.93
N LEU A 2 6.43 3.31 15.37
CA LEU A 2 7.19 3.10 16.61
C LEU A 2 8.68 3.02 16.24
N LEU A 3 9.51 3.87 16.81
CA LEU A 3 10.95 3.86 16.56
C LEU A 3 11.62 2.71 17.34
N LEU A 4 12.17 1.73 16.64
CA LEU A 4 13.08 0.73 17.21
C LEU A 4 14.34 1.42 17.73
N ILE A 5 14.54 1.31 19.06
CA ILE A 5 15.72 1.82 19.78
C ILE A 5 15.95 3.31 19.46
N GLY A 6 14.88 4.07 19.22
CA GLY A 6 14.93 5.50 18.90
C GLY A 6 15.55 5.88 17.55
N ASN A 7 15.94 4.92 16.71
CA ASN A 7 16.71 5.19 15.48
C ASN A 7 16.05 4.68 14.19
N LEU A 8 15.23 3.63 14.23
CA LEU A 8 14.66 3.03 13.00
C LEU A 8 13.14 2.88 13.09
N ALA A 9 12.42 3.40 12.10
CA ALA A 9 10.97 3.39 12.02
C ALA A 9 10.34 2.05 11.57
N LEU A 10 11.18 1.06 11.22
CA LEU A 10 10.78 -0.19 10.57
C LEU A 10 11.24 -1.39 11.40
N SER A 11 10.38 -2.42 11.50
CA SER A 11 10.72 -3.70 12.14
C SER A 11 11.24 -4.76 11.17
N ARG A 12 11.10 -4.51 9.87
CA ARG A 12 11.56 -5.40 8.81
C ARG A 12 12.24 -4.58 7.72
N ALA A 13 13.41 -5.04 7.29
CA ALA A 13 14.15 -4.44 6.20
C ALA A 13 15.19 -5.42 5.65
N LEU A 14 15.54 -5.28 4.37
CA LEU A 14 16.80 -5.82 3.86
C LEU A 14 17.94 -4.87 4.26
N GLY A 15 19.17 -5.37 4.39
CA GLY A 15 20.28 -4.56 4.92
C GLY A 15 20.24 -4.43 6.44
N ASP A 16 20.50 -3.24 6.99
CA ASP A 16 20.43 -2.95 8.43
C ASP A 16 21.20 -3.95 9.31
N PHE A 17 22.37 -4.37 8.83
CA PHE A 17 23.14 -5.47 9.40
C PHE A 17 23.52 -5.26 10.87
N ILE A 18 23.61 -4.02 11.34
CA ILE A 18 23.91 -3.71 12.74
C ILE A 18 22.84 -4.27 13.70
N PHE A 19 21.58 -4.36 13.26
CA PHE A 19 20.45 -4.87 14.04
C PHE A 19 20.24 -6.38 13.90
N LYS A 20 21.14 -7.07 13.17
CA LYS A 20 21.07 -8.49 12.80
C LYS A 20 22.27 -9.31 13.28
N ARG A 21 22.95 -8.85 14.34
CA ARG A 21 24.21 -9.45 14.83
C ARG A 21 24.04 -10.30 16.09
N ASN A 22 22.80 -10.58 16.51
CA ASN A 22 22.60 -11.41 17.69
C ASN A 22 22.88 -12.88 17.33
N THR A 23 23.95 -13.43 17.90
CA THR A 23 24.42 -14.81 17.65
C THR A 23 23.54 -15.88 18.28
N ASP A 24 22.75 -15.51 19.28
CA ASP A 24 21.89 -16.44 20.04
C ASP A 24 20.48 -16.54 19.45
N LYS A 25 20.18 -15.74 18.42
CA LYS A 25 18.86 -15.68 17.76
C LYS A 25 18.96 -16.10 16.30
N ARG A 26 17.88 -16.69 15.80
CA ARG A 26 17.76 -16.97 14.36
C ARG A 26 17.67 -15.68 13.55
N ALA A 27 17.85 -15.79 12.23
CA ALA A 27 17.76 -14.66 11.31
C ALA A 27 16.38 -13.98 11.35
N GLU A 28 15.30 -14.75 11.58
CA GLU A 28 13.94 -14.24 11.62
C GLU A 28 13.59 -13.52 12.93
N GLU A 29 14.35 -13.79 13.99
CA GLU A 29 14.11 -13.32 15.36
C GLU A 29 15.01 -12.14 15.75
N GLN A 30 15.80 -11.65 14.80
CA GLN A 30 16.60 -10.43 14.96
C GLN A 30 15.70 -9.22 15.23
N VAL A 31 16.27 -8.16 15.82
CA VAL A 31 15.53 -6.92 16.13
C VAL A 31 14.91 -6.31 14.88
N VAL A 32 15.63 -6.38 13.76
CA VAL A 32 15.11 -6.10 12.42
C VAL A 32 15.23 -7.37 11.61
N THR A 33 14.11 -7.92 11.15
CA THR A 33 14.10 -9.16 10.36
C THR A 33 14.09 -8.89 8.86
N ALA A 34 14.75 -9.75 8.08
CA ALA A 34 14.65 -9.75 6.61
C ALA A 34 13.53 -10.67 6.08
N ALA A 35 12.86 -11.40 6.97
CA ALA A 35 11.82 -12.35 6.58
C ALA A 35 10.57 -11.59 6.09
N PRO A 36 10.12 -11.83 4.85
CA PRO A 36 8.90 -11.21 4.34
C PRO A 36 7.66 -11.82 5.00
N ASP A 37 6.55 -11.08 4.96
CA ASP A 37 5.23 -11.66 5.13
C ASP A 37 4.70 -12.04 3.74
N VAL A 38 4.18 -13.25 3.59
CA VAL A 38 3.79 -13.81 2.28
C VAL A 38 2.33 -14.24 2.33
N VAL A 39 1.51 -13.55 1.57
CA VAL A 39 0.08 -13.85 1.42
C VAL A 39 -0.19 -14.23 -0.03
N CYS A 40 -0.67 -15.46 -0.25
CA CYS A 40 -1.09 -15.93 -1.55
C CYS A 40 -2.61 -15.76 -1.72
N LYS A 41 -3.04 -15.15 -2.82
CA LYS A 41 -4.46 -14.99 -3.19
C LYS A 41 -4.65 -15.39 -4.65
N THR A 42 -5.76 -16.07 -4.94
CA THR A 42 -6.16 -16.37 -6.31
C THR A 42 -6.86 -15.14 -6.89
N VAL A 43 -6.33 -14.60 -7.98
CA VAL A 43 -6.97 -13.50 -8.70
C VAL A 43 -8.28 -13.99 -9.30
N ASN A 44 -9.34 -13.22 -9.13
CA ASN A 44 -10.65 -13.48 -9.73
C ASN A 44 -11.08 -12.29 -10.61
N ASP A 45 -12.18 -12.48 -11.35
CA ASP A 45 -12.70 -11.47 -12.28
C ASP A 45 -13.24 -10.21 -11.57
N ASP A 46 -13.44 -10.26 -10.24
CA ASP A 46 -13.89 -9.12 -9.44
C ASP A 46 -12.76 -8.14 -9.15
N TRP A 47 -11.50 -8.58 -9.15
CA TRP A 47 -10.36 -7.71 -8.91
C TRP A 47 -10.17 -6.74 -10.08
N GLU A 48 -10.06 -5.45 -9.78
CA GLU A 48 -10.01 -4.38 -10.77
C GLU A 48 -8.56 -3.94 -11.04
N PHE A 49 -7.78 -3.79 -9.98
CA PHE A 49 -6.38 -3.39 -10.06
C PHE A 49 -5.62 -3.76 -8.78
N ILE A 50 -4.31 -3.71 -8.85
CA ILE A 50 -3.38 -3.77 -7.72
C ILE A 50 -2.63 -2.45 -7.70
N LEU A 51 -2.57 -1.80 -6.54
CA LEU A 51 -1.78 -0.60 -6.32
C LEU A 51 -0.71 -0.88 -5.26
N ILE A 52 0.54 -0.62 -5.61
CA ILE A 52 1.71 -0.74 -4.73
C ILE A 52 2.31 0.65 -4.57
N ALA A 53 2.52 1.09 -3.35
CA ALA A 53 3.11 2.39 -3.07
C ALA A 53 3.92 2.38 -1.77
N CYS A 54 4.86 3.32 -1.63
CA CYS A 54 5.59 3.57 -0.39
C CYS A 54 4.74 4.34 0.63
N ASP A 55 5.26 4.44 1.86
CA ASP A 55 4.69 5.21 2.97
C ASP A 55 4.39 6.67 2.62
N GLY A 56 5.19 7.32 1.78
CA GLY A 56 4.91 8.69 1.31
C GLY A 56 3.50 8.89 0.70
N ILE A 57 2.86 7.83 0.17
CA ILE A 57 1.46 7.87 -0.28
C ILE A 57 0.50 7.52 0.86
N TRP A 58 0.78 6.44 1.58
CA TRP A 58 -0.10 5.89 2.62
C TRP A 58 -0.13 6.72 3.91
N ASP A 59 0.87 7.57 4.13
CA ASP A 59 0.89 8.55 5.21
C ASP A 59 -0.10 9.70 4.97
N VAL A 60 -0.50 9.92 3.71
CA VAL A 60 -1.40 11.02 3.31
C VAL A 60 -2.81 10.53 2.96
N LEU A 61 -2.95 9.35 2.34
CA LEU A 61 -4.23 8.83 1.86
C LEU A 61 -4.54 7.44 2.43
N SER A 62 -5.80 7.23 2.83
CA SER A 62 -6.29 5.91 3.24
C SER A 62 -6.46 4.95 2.05
N ASN A 63 -6.56 3.65 2.34
CA ASN A 63 -6.86 2.62 1.33
C ASN A 63 -8.12 2.96 0.52
N GLU A 64 -9.19 3.39 1.20
CA GLU A 64 -10.47 3.74 0.60
C GLU A 64 -10.38 5.00 -0.26
N GLU A 65 -9.61 5.99 0.19
CA GLU A 65 -9.39 7.22 -0.57
C GLU A 65 -8.62 6.93 -1.87
N VAL A 66 -7.55 6.14 -1.80
CA VAL A 66 -6.78 5.72 -2.99
C VAL A 66 -7.63 4.86 -3.91
N LEU A 67 -8.39 3.90 -3.36
CA LEU A 67 -9.30 3.06 -4.13
C LEU A 67 -10.30 3.92 -4.92
N LYS A 68 -10.97 4.86 -4.24
CA LYS A 68 -11.92 5.79 -4.86
C LYS A 68 -11.24 6.68 -5.90
N PHE A 69 -10.06 7.20 -5.57
CA PHE A 69 -9.30 8.09 -6.44
C PHE A 69 -8.96 7.43 -7.77
N VAL A 70 -8.40 6.21 -7.73
CA VAL A 70 -8.00 5.44 -8.90
C VAL A 70 -9.23 5.00 -9.69
N ARG A 71 -10.24 4.44 -9.02
CA ARG A 71 -11.45 3.92 -9.66
C ARG A 71 -12.21 4.99 -10.44
N VAL A 72 -12.34 6.20 -9.90
CA VAL A 72 -12.99 7.33 -10.61
C VAL A 72 -12.24 7.69 -11.89
N ARG A 73 -10.91 7.65 -11.89
CA ARG A 73 -10.10 8.00 -13.05
C ARG A 73 -10.05 6.90 -14.10
N VAL A 74 -10.04 5.65 -13.65
CA VAL A 74 -10.21 4.50 -14.54
C VAL A 74 -11.59 4.54 -15.21
N ALA A 75 -12.64 4.89 -14.47
CA ALA A 75 -13.98 5.11 -15.03
C ALA A 75 -14.03 6.22 -16.09
N GLN A 76 -13.17 7.23 -15.97
CA GLN A 76 -12.99 8.31 -16.96
C GLN A 76 -12.07 7.91 -18.14
N GLN A 77 -11.62 6.66 -18.21
CA GLN A 77 -10.70 6.14 -19.21
C GLN A 77 -9.36 6.90 -19.26
N MET A 78 -8.91 7.44 -18.13
CA MET A 78 -7.62 8.10 -18.05
C MET A 78 -6.47 7.11 -18.24
N PRO A 79 -5.36 7.49 -18.88
CA PRO A 79 -4.17 6.64 -18.97
C PRO A 79 -3.59 6.35 -17.57
N PRO A 80 -3.15 5.11 -17.28
CA PRO A 80 -2.64 4.73 -15.96
C PRO A 80 -1.50 5.62 -15.44
N GLU A 81 -0.61 6.05 -16.33
CA GLU A 81 0.49 6.97 -16.04
C GLU A 81 -0.01 8.29 -15.45
N THR A 82 -1.04 8.89 -16.05
CA THR A 82 -1.66 10.12 -15.58
C THR A 82 -2.35 9.91 -14.23
N ILE A 83 -2.96 8.75 -14.01
CA ILE A 83 -3.57 8.40 -12.72
C ILE A 83 -2.50 8.38 -11.62
N CYS A 84 -1.35 7.76 -11.88
CA CYS A 84 -0.22 7.71 -10.95
C CYS A 84 0.35 9.12 -10.68
N GLU A 85 0.56 9.94 -11.72
CA GLU A 85 1.05 11.32 -11.59
C GLU A 85 0.10 12.18 -10.73
N GLU A 86 -1.21 12.11 -11.00
CA GLU A 86 -2.18 12.85 -10.21
C GLU A 86 -2.28 12.34 -8.77
N LEU A 87 -2.12 11.03 -8.55
CA LEU A 87 -2.12 10.45 -7.20
C LEU A 87 -0.93 10.98 -6.39
N MET A 88 0.27 10.97 -6.98
CA MET A 88 1.45 11.55 -6.34
C MET A 88 1.29 13.06 -6.11
N THR A 89 0.75 13.79 -7.10
CA THR A 89 0.50 15.23 -6.98
C THR A 89 -0.46 15.56 -5.84
N ARG A 90 -1.48 14.72 -5.63
CA ARG A 90 -2.43 14.87 -4.52
C ARG A 90 -1.77 14.68 -3.15
N CYS A 91 -0.72 13.86 -3.07
CA CYS A 91 0.01 13.61 -1.83
C CYS A 91 1.09 14.67 -1.53
N LEU A 92 1.43 15.52 -2.50
CA LEU A 92 2.43 16.57 -2.28
C LEU A 92 1.95 17.60 -1.25
N ALA A 93 2.83 17.91 -0.30
CA ALA A 93 2.59 18.98 0.64
C ALA A 93 2.54 20.33 -0.11
N PRO A 94 1.55 21.21 0.17
CA PRO A 94 1.56 22.57 -0.38
C PRO A 94 2.71 23.41 0.20
N ASN A 95 3.21 23.04 1.38
CA ASN A 95 4.37 23.62 2.02
C ASN A 95 5.00 22.64 3.02
N CYS A 96 6.32 22.77 3.29
CA CYS A 96 7.04 21.88 4.20
C CYS A 96 6.77 22.14 5.70
N GLN A 97 5.77 22.96 6.03
CA GLN A 97 5.47 23.35 7.42
C GLN A 97 4.52 22.36 8.13
N MET A 98 3.86 21.47 7.38
CA MET A 98 2.88 20.52 7.92
C MET A 98 3.51 19.19 8.40
N GLY A 99 4.49 19.27 9.30
CA GLY A 99 4.98 18.08 10.01
C GLY A 99 5.64 17.01 9.14
N GLY A 100 6.10 17.36 7.93
CA GLY A 100 6.81 16.47 7.01
C GLY A 100 5.93 15.58 6.12
N LEU A 101 4.60 15.61 6.28
CA LEU A 101 3.67 14.87 5.42
C LEU A 101 3.75 15.38 3.99
N GLY A 102 3.90 14.48 3.01
CA GLY A 102 3.99 14.84 1.59
C GLY A 102 5.33 15.45 1.17
N CYS A 103 6.38 15.32 1.98
CA CYS A 103 7.75 15.75 1.69
C CYS A 103 8.72 14.57 1.42
N ASP A 104 8.24 13.33 1.44
CA ASP A 104 9.06 12.13 1.23
C ASP A 104 9.20 11.78 -0.26
N ASN A 105 10.08 10.82 -0.57
CA ASN A 105 10.08 10.12 -1.83
C ASN A 105 8.73 9.40 -2.01
N MET A 106 8.15 9.54 -3.20
CA MET A 106 6.91 8.87 -3.55
C MET A 106 7.13 7.97 -4.75
N THR A 107 6.64 6.74 -4.65
CA THR A 107 6.64 5.76 -5.74
C THR A 107 5.30 5.05 -5.73
N VAL A 108 4.69 4.95 -6.90
CA VAL A 108 3.41 4.24 -7.12
C VAL A 108 3.57 3.33 -8.33
N VAL A 109 3.07 2.10 -8.21
CA VAL A 109 2.88 1.17 -9.31
C VAL A 109 1.41 0.79 -9.36
N LEU A 110 0.75 1.09 -10.48
CA LEU A 110 -0.64 0.71 -10.75
C LEU A 110 -0.66 -0.41 -11.79
N CYS A 111 -1.16 -1.58 -11.40
CA CYS A 111 -1.36 -2.72 -12.28
C CYS A 111 -2.87 -2.93 -12.50
N LEU A 112 -3.35 -2.64 -13.70
CA LEU A 112 -4.76 -2.84 -14.07
C LEU A 112 -5.00 -4.29 -14.49
N LEU A 113 -6.03 -4.90 -13.92
CA LEU A 113 -6.39 -6.28 -14.21
C LEU A 113 -7.46 -6.31 -15.30
N LEU A 114 -7.02 -6.55 -16.54
CA LEU A 114 -7.88 -6.49 -17.71
C LEU A 114 -8.65 -7.79 -18.00
N HIS A 115 -8.23 -8.93 -17.41
CA HIS A 115 -8.87 -10.24 -17.61
C HIS A 115 -9.10 -10.60 -19.09
N GLY A 116 -8.13 -10.28 -19.95
CA GLY A 116 -8.21 -10.52 -21.40
C GLY A 116 -9.17 -9.61 -22.17
N GLN A 117 -9.75 -8.60 -21.51
CA GLN A 117 -10.67 -7.62 -22.10
C GLN A 117 -9.96 -6.29 -22.39
N PRO A 118 -10.50 -5.44 -23.28
CA PRO A 118 -9.96 -4.11 -23.48
C PRO A 118 -10.17 -3.21 -22.25
N TYR A 119 -9.32 -2.20 -22.09
CA TYR A 119 -9.37 -1.25 -20.98
C TYR A 119 -10.75 -0.58 -20.79
N SER A 120 -11.49 -0.35 -21.87
CA SER A 120 -12.84 0.23 -21.84
C SER A 120 -13.85 -0.61 -21.04
N VAL A 121 -13.67 -1.94 -20.97
CA VAL A 121 -14.51 -2.83 -20.17
C VAL A 121 -14.24 -2.62 -18.68
N LEU A 122 -12.96 -2.54 -18.29
CA LEU A 122 -12.57 -2.23 -16.91
C LEU A 122 -13.09 -0.85 -16.50
N ALA A 123 -12.91 0.17 -17.35
CA ALA A 123 -13.45 1.52 -17.12
C ALA A 123 -14.97 1.48 -16.88
N SER A 124 -15.70 0.75 -17.72
CA SER A 124 -17.16 0.59 -17.58
C SER A 124 -17.54 -0.12 -16.28
N LYS A 125 -16.74 -1.09 -15.81
CA LYS A 125 -16.94 -1.77 -14.52
C LYS A 125 -16.73 -0.81 -13.34
N CYS A 126 -15.67 -0.01 -13.39
CA CYS A 126 -15.39 1.00 -12.38
C CYS A 126 -16.51 2.05 -12.26
N SER A 127 -17.19 2.40 -13.37
CA SER A 127 -18.31 3.36 -13.41
C SER A 127 -19.63 2.83 -12.83
N LYS A 128 -19.89 1.53 -12.90
CA LYS A 128 -21.22 0.95 -12.58
C LYS A 128 -21.40 0.58 -11.11
N ASN A 129 -20.32 0.15 -10.46
CA ASN A 129 -20.36 -0.28 -9.07
C ASN A 129 -19.79 0.87 -8.20
N PRO A 130 -20.64 1.71 -7.58
CA PRO A 130 -20.14 2.58 -6.52
C PRO A 130 -19.56 1.72 -5.40
N ILE A 131 -18.49 2.20 -4.77
CA ILE A 131 -17.82 1.51 -3.66
C ILE A 131 -18.85 1.38 -2.52
N ASN A 132 -19.51 0.23 -2.40
CA ASN A 132 -20.26 -0.12 -1.20
C ASN A 132 -19.24 -0.45 -0.11
N SER A 133 -19.38 0.22 1.02
CA SER A 133 -18.51 0.16 2.20
C SER A 133 -18.59 -1.15 2.99
N ASP A 134 -18.78 -2.30 2.32
CA ASP A 134 -18.85 -3.62 2.97
C ASP A 134 -17.49 -4.33 2.97
N LEU A 135 -16.42 -3.57 3.24
CA LEU A 135 -15.23 -4.14 3.86
C LEU A 135 -15.54 -4.28 5.34
N SER A 136 -16.24 -5.35 5.72
CA SER A 136 -16.29 -5.77 7.12
C SER A 136 -14.85 -5.87 7.63
N PRO A 137 -14.48 -5.23 8.76
CA PRO A 137 -13.16 -5.43 9.33
C PRO A 137 -12.96 -6.93 9.54
N SER A 138 -11.94 -7.49 8.90
CA SER A 138 -11.46 -8.83 9.24
C SER A 138 -11.23 -8.87 10.76
N PRO A 139 -11.69 -9.92 11.47
CA PRO A 139 -11.60 -9.97 12.91
C PRO A 139 -10.14 -9.78 13.34
N PRO A 140 -9.88 -9.06 14.45
CA PRO A 140 -8.54 -8.97 15.00
C PRO A 140 -8.03 -10.39 15.25
N ASN A 141 -6.86 -10.72 14.72
CA ASN A 141 -6.17 -11.96 15.06
C ASN A 141 -6.15 -12.09 16.58
N GLU A 142 -6.79 -13.13 17.10
CA GLU A 142 -6.65 -13.55 18.48
C GLU A 142 -5.17 -13.86 18.73
N THR A 143 -4.44 -12.92 19.31
CA THR A 143 -3.20 -13.24 20.00
C THR A 143 -3.62 -14.02 21.24
N SER A 144 -3.58 -15.35 21.11
CA SER A 144 -3.60 -16.27 22.23
C SER A 144 -2.46 -15.90 23.16
N SER A 145 -2.81 -15.17 24.22
CA SER A 145 -2.02 -15.09 25.43
C SER A 145 -1.83 -16.50 25.96
N SER A 146 -0.59 -16.99 25.96
CA SER A 146 -0.18 -18.15 26.73
C SER A 146 1.32 -18.08 26.99
N LYS A 147 1.61 -17.46 28.15
CA LYS A 147 2.73 -17.63 29.08
C LYS A 147 4.16 -17.59 28.55
#